data_AF-A0A8J3PCN5-F1
#
_entry.id   AF-A0A8J3PCN5-F1
#
_cell.length_a   1.000
_cell.length_b   1.000
_cell.length_c   1.000
_cell.angle_alpha   90.00
_cell.angle_beta   90.00
_cell.angle_gamma   90.00
#
_symmetry.space_group_name_H-M   'P 1'
#
loop_
_entity.id
_entity.type
_entity.pdbx_description
1 polymer ?
#
loop_
_entity_poly.entity_id
_entity_poly.type
_entity_poly.pdbx_seq_one_letter_code
_entity_poly.pdbx_strand_id
1 'polypeptide(L)'
;MNAPTMTADIAAKLREPFNPTEVGKLPRVWCKACRDSGPGKVCQQHRKIKCDVCKNNITDAHLHLDYVGHAEITDRLLQVDATWTWEPVAMTPEGLPLLDREGGLWIRLTVAGVTRMGYGDAEGKKGPSAIKEAIGDALRNAAMRFGVGLDLWGAKFERDAQSTGDEEAPAQQAGEQQERPATATRQRTGGNAAKAAKPVSGQPPQGARAEAKAEPKATEPAGASPTFEPRLDAINSAMTDETLRAMWLTIEPAVKEKDLTEDEAAVLRRAVNARKPLMAPCSEANRRHLYSLWSKAGYSDSRDDRLTYTSEVVHRTVPSWNELSVAEFRLLAATVQAFIDGPDRELAGAAA
;
A
#
# COMPACT_ATOMS: atom_id res chain seq x y z
N MET A 1 -23.71 -3.46 -24.91
CA MET A 1 -22.46 -4.27 -24.98
C MET A 1 -22.06 -4.57 -23.56
N ASN A 2 -21.90 -5.84 -23.18
CA ASN A 2 -21.47 -6.19 -21.83
C ASN A 2 -20.05 -5.65 -21.61
N ALA A 3 -19.81 -5.02 -20.46
CA ALA A 3 -18.47 -4.55 -20.12
C ALA A 3 -17.50 -5.76 -20.07
N PRO A 4 -16.30 -5.66 -20.65
CA PRO A 4 -15.33 -6.74 -20.58
C PRO A 4 -15.03 -7.03 -19.09
N THR A 5 -15.12 -8.30 -18.72
CA THR A 5 -14.88 -8.79 -17.36
C THR A 5 -13.64 -9.68 -17.39
N MET A 6 -12.78 -9.59 -16.37
CA MET A 6 -11.53 -10.34 -16.30
C MET A 6 -11.78 -11.85 -16.33
N THR A 7 -11.47 -12.49 -17.46
CA THR A 7 -11.51 -13.95 -17.65
C THR A 7 -10.12 -14.57 -17.57
N ALA A 8 -10.05 -15.90 -17.44
CA ALA A 8 -8.77 -16.62 -17.49
C ALA A 8 -8.02 -16.38 -18.81
N ASP A 9 -8.72 -16.32 -19.95
CA ASP A 9 -8.12 -16.06 -21.26
C ASP A 9 -7.52 -14.65 -21.36
N ILE A 10 -8.22 -13.64 -20.83
CA ILE A 10 -7.74 -12.26 -20.75
C ILE A 10 -6.48 -12.20 -19.88
N ALA A 11 -6.51 -12.82 -18.70
CA ALA A 11 -5.36 -12.88 -17.82
C ALA A 11 -4.15 -13.62 -18.45
N ALA A 12 -4.41 -14.67 -19.23
CA ALA A 12 -3.38 -15.41 -19.97
C ALA A 12 -2.75 -14.54 -21.05
N LYS A 13 -3.56 -13.84 -21.87
CA LYS A 13 -3.07 -12.92 -22.92
C LYS A 13 -2.25 -11.75 -22.36
N LEU A 14 -2.60 -11.25 -21.19
CA LEU A 14 -1.82 -10.20 -20.50
C LEU A 14 -0.48 -10.73 -19.99
N ARG A 15 -0.33 -12.04 -19.78
CA ARG A 15 0.90 -12.70 -19.29
C ARG A 15 1.82 -13.25 -20.37
N GLU A 16 1.40 -13.24 -21.63
CA GLU A 16 2.25 -13.72 -22.71
C GLU A 16 3.56 -12.90 -22.75
N PRO A 17 4.71 -13.58 -22.98
CA PRO A 17 5.98 -12.89 -23.14
C PRO A 17 5.92 -11.88 -24.29
N PHE A 18 6.66 -10.79 -24.14
CA PHE A 18 6.91 -9.87 -25.25
C PHE A 18 7.88 -10.51 -26.25
N ASN A 19 7.70 -10.18 -27.53
CA ASN A 19 8.66 -10.58 -28.54
C ASN A 19 10.01 -9.92 -28.23
N PRO A 20 11.16 -10.60 -28.45
CA PRO A 20 12.47 -10.00 -28.19
C PRO A 20 12.72 -8.67 -28.93
N THR A 21 12.02 -8.42 -30.03
CA THR A 21 12.06 -7.15 -30.80
C THR A 21 11.31 -6.00 -30.13
N GLU A 22 10.38 -6.29 -29.22
CA GLU A 22 9.59 -5.34 -28.43
C GLU A 22 10.29 -5.01 -27.10
N VAL A 23 11.36 -5.75 -26.76
CA VAL A 23 12.14 -5.57 -25.54
C VAL A 23 13.34 -4.65 -25.83
N GLY A 24 13.30 -3.44 -25.28
CA GLY A 24 14.38 -2.48 -25.35
C GLY A 24 15.53 -2.79 -24.39
N LYS A 25 16.70 -2.20 -24.65
CA LYS A 25 17.90 -2.30 -23.80
C LYS A 25 18.18 -0.95 -23.12
N LEU A 26 17.93 -0.87 -21.81
CA LEU A 26 18.18 0.33 -21.01
C LEU A 26 19.57 0.26 -20.36
N PRO A 27 20.51 1.15 -20.72
CA PRO A 27 21.81 1.15 -20.08
C PRO A 27 21.74 1.69 -18.65
N ARG A 28 22.27 0.95 -17.67
CA ARG A 28 22.47 1.40 -16.29
C ARG A 28 23.94 1.33 -15.91
N VAL A 29 24.48 2.45 -15.43
CA VAL A 29 25.88 2.55 -15.01
C VAL A 29 26.05 1.91 -13.64
N TRP A 30 26.74 0.78 -13.55
CA TRP A 30 26.96 0.08 -12.28
C TRP A 30 28.06 0.73 -11.43
N CYS A 31 29.05 1.38 -12.05
CA CYS A 31 30.13 2.05 -11.33
C CYS A 31 29.63 3.36 -10.70
N LYS A 32 29.60 3.42 -9.37
CA LYS A 32 29.21 4.61 -8.60
C LYS A 32 30.04 5.85 -8.97
N ALA A 33 31.37 5.72 -9.05
CA ALA A 33 32.24 6.84 -9.40
C ALA A 33 31.93 7.41 -10.78
N CYS A 34 31.57 6.57 -11.76
CA CYS A 34 31.12 7.04 -13.08
C CYS A 34 29.75 7.72 -13.01
N ARG A 35 28.82 7.19 -12.21
CA ARG A 35 27.48 7.77 -12.02
C ARG A 35 27.54 9.16 -11.39
N ASP A 36 28.43 9.34 -10.41
CA ASP A 36 28.58 10.57 -9.64
C ASP A 36 29.46 11.63 -10.36
N SER A 37 30.20 11.24 -11.41
CA SER A 37 31.10 12.15 -12.15
C SER A 37 30.38 13.24 -12.95
N GLY A 38 29.06 13.14 -13.11
CA GLY A 38 28.24 14.08 -13.85
C GLY A 38 28.21 13.82 -15.37
N PRO A 39 27.37 14.55 -16.12
CA PRO A 39 27.12 14.28 -17.53
C PRO A 39 28.40 14.33 -18.37
N GLY A 40 28.69 13.23 -19.07
CA GLY A 40 29.79 13.15 -20.03
C GLY A 40 31.18 12.88 -19.45
N LYS A 41 31.32 12.75 -18.11
CA LYS A 41 32.58 12.40 -17.43
C LYS A 41 32.57 10.93 -16.99
N VAL A 42 33.77 10.34 -16.90
CA VAL A 42 33.98 8.95 -16.44
C VAL A 42 35.10 8.94 -15.40
N CYS A 43 35.12 7.95 -14.50
CA CYS A 43 36.17 7.85 -13.51
C CYS A 43 37.51 7.42 -14.15
N GLN A 44 38.61 7.49 -13.40
CA GLN A 44 39.95 7.16 -13.91
C GLN A 44 40.13 5.69 -14.32
N GLN A 45 39.24 4.79 -13.88
CA GLN A 45 39.31 3.35 -14.14
C GLN A 45 38.48 2.90 -15.35
N HIS A 46 37.66 3.79 -15.90
CA HIS A 46 36.71 3.46 -16.96
C HIS A 46 36.83 4.47 -18.10
N ARG A 47 36.37 4.07 -19.29
CA ARG A 47 36.45 4.92 -20.48
C ARG A 47 35.10 5.09 -21.12
N LYS A 48 34.93 6.24 -21.79
CA LYS A 48 33.74 6.50 -22.59
C LYS A 48 33.83 5.71 -23.90
N ILE A 49 32.83 4.89 -24.17
CA ILE A 49 32.73 4.07 -25.38
C ILE A 49 31.41 4.36 -26.10
N LYS A 50 31.36 4.07 -27.40
CA LYS A 50 30.09 3.92 -28.12
C LYS A 50 29.67 2.46 -28.00
N CYS A 51 28.62 2.19 -27.25
CA CYS A 51 28.17 0.82 -27.01
C CYS A 51 27.48 0.25 -28.27
N ASP A 52 27.80 -0.99 -28.66
CA ASP A 52 27.16 -1.64 -29.81
C ASP A 52 25.75 -2.16 -29.53
N VAL A 53 25.35 -2.30 -28.26
CA VAL A 53 24.03 -2.78 -27.88
C VAL A 53 23.04 -1.61 -27.75
N CYS A 54 23.26 -0.70 -26.79
CA CYS A 54 22.35 0.45 -26.61
C CYS A 54 22.64 1.64 -27.54
N LYS A 55 23.69 1.58 -28.37
CA LYS A 55 24.12 2.65 -29.30
C LYS A 55 24.44 4.00 -28.65
N ASN A 56 24.45 4.08 -27.32
CA ASN A 56 24.75 5.28 -26.56
C ASN A 56 26.26 5.48 -26.35
N ASN A 57 26.68 6.75 -26.26
CA ASN A 57 28.04 7.14 -25.90
C ASN A 57 28.17 7.23 -24.37
N ILE A 58 28.39 6.08 -23.73
CA ILE A 58 28.36 5.88 -22.26
C ILE A 58 29.68 5.26 -21.76
N THR A 59 29.90 5.24 -20.45
CA THR A 59 31.04 4.52 -19.83
C THR A 59 30.99 3.02 -20.13
N ASP A 60 32.13 2.35 -20.28
CA ASP A 60 32.20 0.88 -20.35
C ASP A 60 31.71 0.19 -19.08
N ALA A 61 31.61 0.92 -17.97
CA ALA A 61 30.98 0.48 -16.72
C ALA A 61 29.44 0.55 -16.72
N HIS A 62 28.79 0.06 -17.77
CA HIS A 62 27.33 -0.06 -17.82
C HIS A 62 26.88 -1.49 -18.12
N LEU A 63 25.69 -1.83 -17.65
CA LEU A 63 24.96 -3.03 -18.00
C LEU A 63 23.69 -2.66 -18.76
N HIS A 64 23.10 -3.63 -19.46
CA HIS A 64 21.82 -3.45 -20.15
C HIS A 64 20.73 -4.15 -19.36
N LEU A 65 19.73 -3.40 -18.93
CA LEU A 65 18.50 -3.96 -18.40
C LEU A 65 17.49 -4.08 -19.53
N ASP A 66 16.81 -5.22 -19.56
CA ASP A 66 15.71 -5.44 -20.48
C ASP A 66 14.48 -4.69 -19.97
N TYR A 67 13.83 -3.95 -20.86
CA TYR A 67 12.65 -3.18 -20.49
C TYR A 67 11.64 -3.14 -21.63
N VAL A 68 10.37 -3.07 -21.27
CA VAL A 68 9.28 -2.82 -22.22
C VAL A 68 8.83 -1.37 -22.03
N GLY A 69 8.67 -0.67 -23.15
CA GLY A 69 8.22 0.72 -23.17
C GLY A 69 6.73 0.85 -22.87
N HIS A 70 6.28 2.07 -22.62
CA HIS A 70 4.85 2.33 -22.37
C HIS A 70 3.98 2.13 -23.63
N ALA A 71 4.57 2.24 -24.83
CA ALA A 71 3.87 2.03 -26.09
C ALA A 71 3.49 0.55 -26.27
N GLU A 72 4.44 -0.36 -26.04
CA GLU A 72 4.24 -1.80 -26.14
C GLU A 72 3.24 -2.30 -25.09
N ILE A 73 3.27 -1.74 -23.87
CA ILE A 73 2.24 -2.02 -22.87
C ILE A 73 0.87 -1.53 -23.33
N THR A 74 0.80 -0.31 -23.86
CA THR A 74 -0.46 0.26 -24.37
C THR A 74 -1.06 -0.62 -25.46
N ASP A 75 -0.23 -1.09 -26.39
CA ASP A 75 -0.66 -2.02 -27.44
C ASP A 75 -1.19 -3.34 -26.87
N ARG A 76 -0.46 -3.96 -25.93
CA ARG A 76 -0.91 -5.17 -25.22
C ARG A 76 -2.25 -4.98 -24.52
N LEU A 77 -2.45 -3.84 -23.85
CA LEU A 77 -3.72 -3.52 -23.18
C LEU A 77 -4.85 -3.35 -24.19
N LEU A 78 -4.62 -2.64 -25.31
CA LEU A 78 -5.61 -2.45 -26.38
C LEU A 78 -6.04 -3.76 -27.05
N GLN A 79 -5.10 -4.69 -27.24
CA GLN A 79 -5.39 -6.01 -27.82
C GLN A 79 -6.31 -6.86 -26.92
N VAL A 80 -6.22 -6.69 -25.61
CA VAL A 80 -6.97 -7.49 -24.63
C VAL A 80 -8.29 -6.82 -24.23
N ASP A 81 -8.25 -5.51 -24.00
CA ASP A 81 -9.40 -4.69 -23.61
C ASP A 81 -9.27 -3.31 -24.24
N ALA A 82 -9.90 -3.08 -25.39
CA ALA A 82 -9.89 -1.78 -26.06
C ALA A 82 -10.58 -0.65 -25.25
N THR A 83 -11.29 -0.99 -24.16
CA THR A 83 -11.97 -0.03 -23.28
C THR A 83 -11.22 0.19 -21.97
N TRP A 84 -9.97 -0.28 -21.86
CA TRP A 84 -9.15 -0.06 -20.68
C TRP A 84 -9.04 1.45 -20.37
N THR A 85 -9.00 1.79 -19.10
CA THR A 85 -8.94 3.18 -18.65
C THR A 85 -7.95 3.33 -17.52
N TRP A 86 -7.43 4.54 -17.33
CA TRP A 86 -6.70 4.88 -16.13
C TRP A 86 -7.06 6.28 -15.67
N GLU A 87 -6.93 6.52 -14.36
CA GLU A 87 -7.13 7.83 -13.75
C GLU A 87 -6.13 8.05 -12.60
N PRO A 88 -5.75 9.30 -12.31
CA PRO A 88 -4.98 9.60 -11.11
C PRO A 88 -5.79 9.33 -9.85
N VAL A 89 -5.11 8.93 -8.79
CA VAL A 89 -5.78 8.57 -7.52
C VAL A 89 -6.40 9.79 -6.85
N ALA A 90 -5.74 10.93 -6.98
CA ALA A 90 -6.16 12.22 -6.45
C ALA A 90 -5.92 13.32 -7.49
N MET A 91 -6.71 14.38 -7.38
CA MET A 91 -6.66 15.56 -8.24
C MET A 91 -6.42 16.82 -7.39
N THR A 92 -5.74 17.80 -7.96
CA THR A 92 -5.65 19.16 -7.39
C THR A 92 -7.00 19.88 -7.56
N PRO A 93 -7.23 21.00 -6.85
CA PRO A 93 -8.41 21.84 -7.06
C PRO A 93 -8.60 22.32 -8.51
N GLU A 94 -7.51 22.42 -9.27
CA GLU A 94 -7.48 22.80 -10.68
C GLU A 94 -7.80 21.63 -11.64
N GLY A 95 -8.05 20.43 -11.11
CA GLY A 95 -8.36 19.25 -11.91
C GLY A 95 -7.13 18.61 -12.56
N LEU A 96 -5.92 18.82 -12.00
CA LEU A 96 -4.69 18.16 -12.46
C LEU A 96 -4.35 16.96 -11.57
N PRO A 97 -3.62 15.94 -12.06
CA PRO A 97 -3.15 14.85 -11.22
C PRO A 97 -2.34 15.36 -10.02
N LEU A 98 -2.72 14.95 -8.81
CA LEU A 98 -1.98 15.26 -7.59
C LEU A 98 -0.78 14.30 -7.45
N LEU A 99 0.41 14.86 -7.27
CA LEU A 99 1.61 14.11 -6.94
C LEU A 99 1.72 13.93 -5.42
N ASP A 100 2.37 12.85 -4.99
CA ASP A 100 2.70 12.64 -3.58
C ASP A 100 3.84 13.59 -3.12
N ARG A 101 4.25 13.45 -1.87
CA ARG A 101 5.29 14.30 -1.26
C ARG A 101 6.68 14.12 -1.89
N GLU A 102 6.93 12.98 -2.48
CA GLU A 102 8.18 12.64 -3.17
C GLU A 102 8.14 13.02 -4.65
N GLY A 103 6.99 13.48 -5.15
CA GLY A 103 6.78 13.85 -6.55
C GLY A 103 6.28 12.70 -7.43
N GLY A 104 5.89 11.58 -6.84
CA GLY A 104 5.36 10.43 -7.56
C GLY A 104 3.87 10.53 -7.85
N LEU A 105 3.44 9.82 -8.89
CA LEU A 105 2.07 9.78 -9.38
C LEU A 105 1.44 8.41 -9.07
N TRP A 106 0.35 8.44 -8.30
CA TRP A 106 -0.50 7.27 -8.09
C TRP A 106 -1.65 7.24 -9.09
N ILE A 107 -1.87 6.09 -9.73
CA ILE A 107 -2.97 5.88 -10.68
C ILE A 107 -3.80 4.64 -10.32
N ARG A 108 -5.07 4.65 -10.74
CA ARG A 108 -5.93 3.48 -10.87
C ARG A 108 -5.98 3.07 -12.34
N LEU A 109 -5.49 1.89 -12.68
CA LEU A 109 -5.60 1.30 -14.01
C LEU A 109 -6.69 0.24 -13.99
N THR A 110 -7.68 0.36 -14.88
CA THR A 110 -8.79 -0.57 -15.02
C THR A 110 -8.69 -1.31 -16.35
N VAL A 111 -8.61 -2.64 -16.27
CA VAL A 111 -8.54 -3.56 -17.41
C VAL A 111 -9.55 -4.68 -17.18
N ALA A 112 -10.41 -4.92 -18.17
CA ALA A 112 -11.50 -5.90 -18.13
C ALA A 112 -12.30 -5.82 -16.83
N GLY A 113 -12.68 -4.61 -16.42
CA GLY A 113 -13.48 -4.34 -15.22
C GLY A 113 -12.74 -4.51 -13.89
N VAL A 114 -11.45 -4.84 -13.88
CA VAL A 114 -10.63 -4.96 -12.67
C VAL A 114 -9.69 -3.78 -12.56
N THR A 115 -9.69 -3.11 -11.41
CA THR A 115 -8.80 -1.97 -11.13
C THR A 115 -7.61 -2.38 -10.28
N ARG A 116 -6.40 -1.95 -10.66
CA ARG A 116 -5.15 -2.12 -9.89
C ARG A 116 -4.40 -0.80 -9.79
N MET A 117 -3.69 -0.63 -8.69
CA MET A 117 -2.92 0.58 -8.41
C MET A 117 -1.58 0.58 -9.14
N GLY A 118 -1.19 1.74 -9.68
CA GLY A 118 0.15 2.00 -10.20
C GLY A 118 0.79 3.17 -9.48
N TYR A 119 2.12 3.12 -9.37
CA TYR A 119 2.93 4.24 -8.89
C TYR A 119 3.97 4.54 -9.95
N GLY A 120 4.25 5.81 -10.23
CA GLY A 120 5.32 6.21 -11.13
C GLY A 120 6.08 7.41 -10.61
N ASP A 121 7.40 7.37 -10.75
CA ASP A 121 8.30 8.45 -10.35
C ASP A 121 9.15 8.92 -11.54
N ALA A 122 9.51 10.20 -11.54
CA ALA A 122 10.38 10.83 -12.52
C ALA A 122 11.84 10.96 -12.03
N GLU A 123 12.22 10.23 -10.97
CA GLU A 123 13.57 10.22 -10.37
C GLU A 123 14.04 11.66 -10.03
N GLY A 124 13.15 12.50 -9.50
CA GLY A 124 13.43 13.89 -9.11
C GLY A 124 13.53 14.91 -10.26
N LYS A 125 13.23 14.51 -11.51
CA LYS A 125 13.13 15.45 -12.65
C LYS A 125 11.94 16.40 -12.47
N LYS A 126 12.02 17.57 -13.12
CA LYS A 126 10.96 18.59 -13.07
C LYS A 126 10.49 19.00 -14.46
N GLY A 127 9.26 19.47 -14.55
CA GLY A 127 8.65 19.99 -15.78
C GLY A 127 7.89 18.94 -16.60
N PRO A 128 7.43 19.30 -17.81
CA PRO A 128 6.52 18.46 -18.59
C PRO A 128 7.07 17.07 -18.93
N SER A 129 8.37 16.94 -19.14
CA SER A 129 9.02 15.66 -19.39
C SER A 129 8.97 14.74 -18.17
N ALA A 130 9.10 15.29 -16.97
CA ALA A 130 9.01 14.52 -15.73
C ALA A 130 7.62 13.91 -15.55
N ILE A 131 6.56 14.68 -15.81
CA ILE A 131 5.18 14.18 -15.74
C ILE A 131 4.95 13.03 -16.74
N LYS A 132 5.47 13.15 -17.97
CA LYS A 132 5.36 12.09 -18.97
C LYS A 132 6.08 10.80 -18.53
N GLU A 133 7.25 10.94 -17.93
CA GLU A 133 7.99 9.81 -17.37
C GLU A 133 7.23 9.16 -16.21
N ALA A 134 6.71 9.94 -15.26
CA ALA A 134 5.92 9.43 -14.14
C ALA A 134 4.64 8.70 -14.62
N ILE A 135 3.92 9.23 -15.62
CA ILE A 135 2.75 8.54 -16.20
C ILE A 135 3.15 7.22 -16.85
N GLY A 136 4.21 7.23 -17.67
CA GLY A 136 4.71 6.03 -18.33
C GLY A 136 5.19 4.98 -17.32
N ASP A 137 5.82 5.40 -16.24
CA ASP A 137 6.25 4.52 -15.16
C ASP A 137 5.06 3.94 -14.38
N ALA A 138 4.07 4.78 -14.04
CA ALA A 138 2.86 4.36 -13.35
C ALA A 138 2.05 3.32 -14.15
N LEU A 139 1.94 3.51 -15.47
CA LEU A 139 1.26 2.56 -16.37
C LEU A 139 1.99 1.21 -16.42
N ARG A 140 3.32 1.21 -16.55
CA ARG A 140 4.12 -0.03 -16.53
C ARG A 140 3.95 -0.77 -15.20
N ASN A 141 4.04 -0.05 -14.09
CA ASN A 141 3.92 -0.62 -12.75
C ASN A 141 2.50 -1.15 -12.47
N ALA A 142 1.46 -0.47 -12.94
CA ALA A 142 0.09 -0.96 -12.84
C ALA A 142 -0.13 -2.19 -13.74
N ALA A 143 0.28 -2.14 -15.00
CA ALA A 143 0.11 -3.21 -15.97
C ALA A 143 0.87 -4.49 -15.56
N MET A 144 2.07 -4.35 -14.98
CA MET A 144 2.83 -5.45 -14.40
C MET A 144 1.99 -6.25 -13.40
N ARG A 145 1.18 -5.57 -12.58
CA ARG A 145 0.32 -6.27 -11.62
C ARG A 145 -0.67 -7.17 -12.33
N PHE A 146 -1.15 -6.86 -13.54
CA PHE A 146 -1.98 -7.72 -14.38
C PHE A 146 -1.22 -8.88 -15.04
N GLY A 147 0.11 -8.89 -14.97
CA GLY A 147 0.98 -9.90 -15.56
C GLY A 147 1.76 -9.41 -16.78
N VAL A 148 1.54 -8.17 -17.22
CA VAL A 148 2.18 -7.61 -18.41
C VAL A 148 3.67 -7.42 -18.17
N GLY A 149 4.49 -8.17 -18.91
CA GLY A 149 5.96 -8.08 -18.85
C GLY A 149 6.55 -8.51 -17.51
N LEU A 150 5.81 -9.28 -16.70
CA LEU A 150 6.20 -9.68 -15.34
C LEU A 150 7.50 -10.52 -15.32
N ASP A 151 7.76 -11.24 -16.40
CA ASP A 151 8.97 -12.03 -16.62
C ASP A 151 10.26 -11.20 -16.65
N LEU A 152 10.18 -9.90 -16.95
CA LEU A 152 11.33 -8.99 -16.96
C LEU A 152 11.70 -8.43 -15.59
N TRP A 153 10.86 -8.62 -14.56
CA TRP A 153 11.00 -7.96 -13.26
C TRP A 153 11.66 -8.84 -12.19
N GLY A 154 11.68 -10.16 -12.37
CA GLY A 154 12.30 -11.10 -11.43
C GLY A 154 13.49 -11.82 -12.05
N ALA A 155 14.62 -11.86 -11.35
CA ALA A 155 15.82 -12.58 -11.78
C ALA A 155 15.67 -14.12 -11.81
N LYS A 156 14.48 -14.67 -11.46
CA LYS A 156 14.22 -16.11 -11.31
C LYS A 156 12.78 -16.50 -11.68
N PHE A 157 12.33 -16.16 -12.87
CA PHE A 157 11.15 -16.79 -13.46
C PHE A 157 11.59 -17.70 -14.61
N GLU A 158 12.25 -18.81 -14.29
CA GLU A 158 12.30 -19.93 -15.22
C GLU A 158 10.88 -20.49 -15.28
N ARG A 159 10.16 -20.15 -16.36
CA ARG A 159 8.94 -20.87 -16.71
C ARG A 159 9.40 -22.24 -17.16
N ASP A 160 8.88 -23.31 -16.54
CA ASP A 160 8.96 -24.67 -17.06
C ASP A 160 8.28 -24.70 -18.44
N ALA A 161 9.02 -24.32 -19.47
CA ALA A 161 8.63 -24.52 -20.85
C ALA A 161 8.78 -26.01 -21.11
N GLN A 162 7.68 -26.76 -20.98
CA GLN A 162 7.58 -28.07 -21.58
C GLN A 162 7.68 -27.94 -23.10
N SER A 163 8.91 -28.01 -23.62
CA SER A 163 9.22 -28.46 -24.98
C SER A 163 10.71 -28.84 -25.08
N THR A 164 10.97 -30.13 -24.95
CA THR A 164 11.98 -30.95 -25.64
C THR A 164 13.17 -30.24 -26.29
N GLY A 165 14.39 -30.61 -25.88
CA GLY A 165 15.59 -30.53 -26.72
C GLY A 165 16.82 -30.01 -25.99
N ASP A 166 17.76 -30.92 -25.75
CA ASP A 166 19.06 -30.77 -25.08
C ASP A 166 19.90 -29.57 -25.54
N GLU A 167 20.46 -28.80 -24.60
CA GLU A 167 21.89 -28.45 -24.55
C GLU A 167 22.27 -27.78 -23.22
N GLU A 168 23.33 -28.30 -22.59
CA GLU A 168 23.87 -27.91 -21.28
C GLU A 168 24.83 -26.71 -21.32
N ALA A 169 24.82 -25.98 -20.19
CA ALA A 169 25.94 -25.33 -19.49
C ALA A 169 26.25 -23.82 -19.74
N PRO A 170 26.91 -23.11 -18.78
CA PRO A 170 27.13 -23.40 -17.35
C PRO A 170 26.73 -22.27 -16.37
N ALA A 171 26.57 -22.68 -15.12
CA ALA A 171 26.30 -21.87 -13.93
C ALA A 171 27.34 -20.77 -13.65
N GLN A 172 26.88 -19.59 -13.24
CA GLN A 172 27.70 -18.57 -12.57
C GLN A 172 27.27 -18.38 -11.11
N GLN A 173 28.30 -18.35 -10.28
CA GLN A 173 28.30 -18.56 -8.85
C GLN A 173 27.77 -17.36 -8.06
N ALA A 174 27.19 -17.70 -6.90
CA ALA A 174 26.81 -16.81 -5.84
C ALA A 174 28.01 -15.96 -5.36
N GLY A 175 27.78 -14.65 -5.21
CA GLY A 175 28.70 -13.72 -4.58
C GLY A 175 28.10 -13.21 -3.26
N GLU A 176 28.87 -13.40 -2.19
CA GLU A 176 28.56 -13.16 -0.79
C GLU A 176 27.96 -11.80 -0.42
N GLN A 177 27.08 -11.87 0.56
CA GLN A 177 26.61 -10.76 1.39
C GLN A 177 27.79 -10.16 2.17
N GLN A 178 27.98 -8.85 2.08
CA GLN A 178 28.82 -8.10 3.01
C GLN A 178 27.97 -7.14 3.84
N GLU A 179 27.76 -7.54 5.08
CA GLU A 179 27.30 -6.72 6.20
C GLU A 179 28.17 -5.46 6.38
N ARG A 180 27.54 -4.34 6.74
CA ARG A 180 28.24 -3.16 7.29
C ARG A 180 27.70 -2.88 8.69
N PRO A 181 28.57 -2.67 9.70
CA PRO A 181 28.19 -2.70 11.10
C PRO A 181 27.54 -1.40 11.59
N ALA A 182 26.68 -1.57 12.59
CA ALA A 182 25.98 -0.55 13.35
C ALA A 182 26.94 0.33 14.18
N THR A 183 26.73 1.64 14.14
CA THR A 183 27.47 2.62 14.95
C THR A 183 26.75 2.91 16.27
N ALA A 184 27.51 2.74 17.35
CA ALA A 184 27.23 2.89 18.77
C ALA A 184 26.32 4.04 19.22
N THR A 185 25.38 3.67 20.09
CA THR A 185 24.61 4.54 21.01
C THR A 185 25.51 5.15 22.08
N ARG A 186 25.42 6.48 22.27
CA ARG A 186 26.10 7.20 23.36
C ARG A 186 25.10 7.48 24.50
N GLN A 187 25.36 6.88 25.65
CA GLN A 187 24.69 7.12 26.94
C GLN A 187 24.77 8.60 27.36
N ARG A 188 23.67 9.10 27.94
CA ARG A 188 23.71 10.19 28.93
C ARG A 188 22.87 9.82 30.14
N THR A 189 23.56 9.80 31.27
CA THR A 189 23.14 9.57 32.65
C THR A 189 22.58 10.83 33.32
N GLY A 190 21.77 10.62 34.37
CA GLY A 190 21.28 11.61 35.35
C GLY A 190 19.75 11.56 35.44
N GLY A 191 19.11 10.95 36.45
CA GLY A 191 19.10 11.32 37.88
C GLY A 191 18.08 12.47 38.06
N ASN A 192 17.03 12.45 38.89
CA ASN A 192 16.76 11.74 40.14
C ASN A 192 15.29 11.96 40.57
N ALA A 193 14.89 11.30 41.68
CA ALA A 193 13.81 11.66 42.63
C ALA A 193 12.40 11.04 42.50
N ALA A 194 12.29 9.83 43.05
CA ALA A 194 11.38 9.40 44.13
C ALA A 194 10.02 10.11 44.36
N LYS A 195 8.96 9.30 44.46
CA LYS A 195 8.25 9.07 45.75
C LYS A 195 7.35 7.83 45.69
N ALA A 196 7.35 7.14 46.83
CA ALA A 196 6.73 5.84 47.09
C ALA A 196 5.27 5.95 47.55
N ALA A 197 4.47 4.90 47.32
CA ALA A 197 3.67 4.23 48.34
C ALA A 197 3.03 2.94 47.80
N LYS A 198 2.86 1.99 48.71
CA LYS A 198 2.74 0.53 48.55
C LYS A 198 1.27 0.02 48.65
N PRO A 199 1.01 -1.30 48.55
CA PRO A 199 -0.15 -1.92 47.90
C PRO A 199 -1.23 -2.40 48.89
N VAL A 200 -2.43 -2.76 48.38
CA VAL A 200 -3.34 -3.68 49.08
C VAL A 200 -4.02 -4.64 48.10
N SER A 201 -4.02 -5.89 48.51
CA SER A 201 -4.64 -7.11 48.00
C SER A 201 -6.17 -7.10 47.95
N GLY A 202 -6.75 -8.00 47.14
CA GLY A 202 -8.05 -8.60 47.45
C GLY A 202 -8.95 -8.81 46.23
N GLN A 203 -9.15 -10.07 45.86
CA GLN A 203 -10.21 -10.55 44.98
C GLN A 203 -11.38 -11.08 45.85
N PRO A 204 -12.50 -11.54 45.26
CA PRO A 204 -13.75 -10.84 44.93
C PRO A 204 -14.89 -11.14 45.96
N PRO A 205 -16.17 -10.76 45.71
CA PRO A 205 -17.09 -11.80 45.29
C PRO A 205 -18.20 -11.37 44.30
N GLN A 206 -18.93 -12.40 43.87
CA GLN A 206 -19.97 -12.48 42.85
C GLN A 206 -21.32 -11.88 43.31
N GLY A 207 -22.15 -11.50 42.32
CA GLY A 207 -23.60 -11.66 42.40
C GLY A 207 -24.44 -10.37 42.28
N ALA A 208 -25.05 -10.16 41.11
CA ALA A 208 -26.43 -9.66 41.00
C ALA A 208 -26.92 -9.78 39.55
N ARG A 209 -27.90 -10.66 39.34
CA ARG A 209 -28.81 -10.68 38.19
C ARG A 209 -29.68 -9.41 38.22
N ALA A 210 -29.82 -8.72 37.09
CA ALA A 210 -30.98 -7.91 36.74
C ALA A 210 -31.01 -7.78 35.20
N GLU A 211 -31.74 -8.67 34.55
CA GLU A 211 -33.05 -8.37 33.93
C GLU A 211 -32.93 -7.69 32.57
N ALA A 212 -33.05 -8.52 31.53
CA ALA A 212 -33.23 -8.13 30.15
C ALA A 212 -34.53 -7.33 29.99
N LYS A 213 -34.44 -6.09 29.51
CA LYS A 213 -35.58 -5.36 28.95
C LYS A 213 -35.54 -5.49 27.44
N ALA A 214 -36.67 -5.98 26.92
CA ALA A 214 -36.93 -6.32 25.54
C ALA A 214 -36.64 -5.17 24.55
N GLU A 215 -36.03 -5.55 23.42
CA GLU A 215 -35.93 -4.75 22.20
C GLU A 215 -37.33 -4.48 21.63
N PRO A 216 -37.66 -3.25 21.21
CA PRO A 216 -38.78 -3.02 20.32
C PRO A 216 -38.37 -3.42 18.90
N LYS A 217 -39.12 -4.37 18.34
CA LYS A 217 -39.06 -4.85 16.97
C LYS A 217 -39.25 -3.66 16.02
N ALA A 218 -38.19 -3.24 15.34
CA ALA A 218 -38.27 -2.24 14.29
C ALA A 218 -39.00 -2.86 13.10
N THR A 219 -40.23 -2.41 12.87
CA THR A 219 -40.95 -2.54 11.60
C THR A 219 -40.15 -1.81 10.52
N GLU A 220 -39.82 -2.49 9.42
CA GLU A 220 -39.17 -1.89 8.24
C GLU A 220 -40.08 -0.80 7.64
N PRO A 221 -39.62 0.47 7.55
CA PRO A 221 -40.35 1.49 6.80
C PRO A 221 -40.02 1.38 5.32
N ALA A 222 -41.05 1.44 4.49
CA ALA A 222 -40.95 1.52 3.05
C ALA A 222 -40.26 2.82 2.62
N GLY A 223 -39.19 2.68 1.81
CA GLY A 223 -38.51 3.76 1.09
C GLY A 223 -37.57 4.61 1.95
N ALA A 224 -36.36 4.11 2.20
CA ALA A 224 -35.29 4.91 2.79
C ALA A 224 -34.96 6.13 1.90
N SER A 225 -34.71 7.27 2.55
CA SER A 225 -34.25 8.50 1.91
C SER A 225 -32.95 8.22 1.15
N PRO A 226 -32.73 8.77 -0.05
CA PRO A 226 -31.53 8.50 -0.85
C PRO A 226 -30.21 8.81 -0.15
N THR A 227 -30.23 9.66 0.88
CA THR A 227 -29.05 10.05 1.65
C THR A 227 -28.84 9.23 2.93
N PHE A 228 -29.79 8.36 3.31
CA PHE A 228 -29.75 7.61 4.56
C PHE A 228 -28.63 6.56 4.57
N GLU A 229 -28.65 5.59 3.65
CA GLU A 229 -27.61 4.56 3.52
C GLU A 229 -26.19 5.14 3.43
N PRO A 230 -25.91 6.13 2.54
CA PRO A 230 -24.57 6.72 2.46
C PRO A 230 -24.10 7.35 3.77
N ARG A 231 -24.99 7.98 4.54
CA ARG A 231 -24.66 8.57 5.85
C ARG A 231 -24.41 7.48 6.90
N LEU A 232 -25.21 6.42 6.89
CA LEU A 232 -25.06 5.29 7.81
C LEU A 232 -23.72 4.57 7.57
N ASP A 233 -23.38 4.30 6.30
CA ASP A 233 -22.11 3.70 5.90
C ASP A 233 -20.92 4.57 6.30
N ALA A 234 -21.04 5.89 6.13
CA ALA A 234 -20.00 6.83 6.53
C ALA A 234 -19.80 6.82 8.06
N ILE A 235 -20.87 6.78 8.86
CA ILE A 235 -20.79 6.66 10.33
C ILE A 235 -20.13 5.34 10.75
N ASN A 236 -20.50 4.24 10.10
CA ASN A 236 -19.96 2.92 10.40
C ASN A 236 -18.46 2.82 10.07
N SER A 237 -18.01 3.57 9.06
CA SER A 237 -16.62 3.60 8.58
C SER A 237 -15.75 4.69 9.22
N ALA A 238 -16.31 5.61 10.01
CA ALA A 238 -15.59 6.77 10.56
C ALA A 238 -14.50 6.38 11.56
N MET A 239 -13.21 6.64 11.25
CA MET A 239 -12.09 6.18 12.09
C MET A 239 -11.64 7.14 13.20
N THR A 240 -12.16 8.38 13.22
CA THR A 240 -11.77 9.43 14.17
C THR A 240 -12.97 10.09 14.84
N ASP A 241 -12.76 10.62 16.05
CA ASP A 241 -13.80 11.35 16.79
C ASP A 241 -14.21 12.63 16.03
N GLU A 242 -13.26 13.28 15.36
CA GLU A 242 -13.51 14.47 14.54
C GLU A 242 -14.47 14.15 13.39
N THR A 243 -14.24 13.06 12.66
CA THR A 243 -15.13 12.63 11.57
C THR A 243 -16.51 12.26 12.09
N LEU A 244 -16.58 11.54 13.22
CA LEU A 244 -17.84 11.13 13.83
C LEU A 244 -18.66 12.34 14.33
N ARG A 245 -18.00 13.35 14.91
CA ARG A 245 -18.62 14.62 15.32
C ARG A 245 -19.11 15.42 14.13
N ALA A 246 -18.32 15.50 13.07
CA ALA A 246 -18.73 16.18 11.84
C ALA A 246 -20.02 15.56 11.29
N MET A 247 -20.10 14.23 11.24
CA MET A 247 -21.32 13.50 10.82
C MET A 247 -22.51 13.79 11.74
N TRP A 248 -22.31 13.75 13.06
CA TRP A 248 -23.37 14.09 14.03
C TRP A 248 -23.98 15.46 13.77
N LEU A 249 -23.15 16.47 13.50
CA LEU A 249 -23.60 17.84 13.25
C LEU A 249 -24.40 18.00 11.95
N THR A 250 -24.31 17.05 11.01
CA THR A 250 -25.08 17.08 9.76
C THR A 250 -26.47 16.46 9.87
N ILE A 251 -26.78 15.74 10.95
CA ILE A 251 -28.06 15.02 11.09
C ILE A 251 -29.23 16.01 11.22
N GLU A 252 -29.13 16.97 12.15
CA GLU A 252 -30.21 17.94 12.39
C GLU A 252 -30.49 18.87 11.19
N PRO A 253 -29.48 19.40 10.47
CA PRO A 253 -29.72 20.10 9.21
C PRO A 253 -30.46 19.26 8.16
N ALA A 254 -30.06 18.00 7.98
CA ALA A 254 -30.66 17.12 6.99
C ALA A 254 -32.14 16.80 7.28
N VAL A 255 -32.53 16.70 8.56
CA VAL A 255 -33.94 16.58 8.95
C VAL A 255 -34.72 17.86 8.62
N LYS A 256 -34.15 19.03 8.90
CA LYS A 256 -34.80 20.33 8.59
C LYS A 256 -34.99 20.54 7.09
N GLU A 257 -34.03 20.09 6.28
CA GLU A 257 -34.06 20.16 4.83
C GLU A 257 -34.95 19.08 4.19
N LYS A 258 -35.49 18.16 5.00
CA LYS A 258 -36.30 17.00 4.57
C LYS A 258 -35.53 15.98 3.73
N ASP A 259 -34.20 15.99 3.85
CA ASP A 259 -33.30 14.99 3.27
C ASP A 259 -33.28 13.68 4.08
N LEU A 260 -33.74 13.74 5.34
CA LEU A 260 -33.92 12.62 6.25
C LEU A 260 -35.24 12.73 6.98
N THR A 261 -35.85 11.58 7.27
CA THR A 261 -36.95 11.46 8.23
C THR A 261 -36.42 11.48 9.67
N GLU A 262 -37.30 11.76 10.64
CA GLU A 262 -36.94 11.73 12.06
C GLU A 262 -36.52 10.33 12.53
N ASP A 263 -37.14 9.28 11.96
CA ASP A 263 -36.82 7.89 12.26
C ASP A 263 -35.41 7.50 11.75
N GLU A 264 -35.06 7.93 10.54
CA GLU A 264 -33.72 7.75 9.98
C GLU A 264 -32.66 8.51 10.79
N ALA A 265 -32.95 9.75 11.15
CA ALA A 265 -32.08 10.53 12.03
C ALA A 265 -31.87 9.83 13.40
N ALA A 266 -32.91 9.19 13.95
CA ALA A 266 -32.80 8.40 15.17
C ALA A 266 -31.89 7.17 15.00
N VAL A 267 -31.89 6.53 13.83
CA VAL A 267 -30.93 5.45 13.51
C VAL A 267 -29.51 5.98 13.43
N LEU A 268 -29.28 7.07 12.69
CA LEU A 268 -27.94 7.67 12.56
C LEU A 268 -27.39 8.13 13.93
N ARG A 269 -28.22 8.75 14.78
CA ARG A 269 -27.83 9.14 16.14
C ARG A 269 -27.45 7.93 17.02
N ARG A 270 -28.20 6.82 16.91
CA ARG A 270 -27.85 5.56 17.59
C ARG A 270 -26.53 4.99 17.08
N ALA A 271 -26.30 5.00 15.77
CA ALA A 271 -25.06 4.54 15.16
C ALA A 271 -23.85 5.36 15.64
N VAL A 272 -23.96 6.69 15.67
CA VAL A 272 -22.90 7.56 16.21
C VAL A 272 -22.61 7.24 17.67
N ASN A 273 -23.65 7.13 18.51
CA ASN A 273 -23.46 6.84 19.92
C ASN A 273 -22.83 5.45 20.16
N ALA A 274 -23.15 4.46 19.33
CA ALA A 274 -22.53 3.13 19.37
C ALA A 274 -21.05 3.14 18.95
N ARG A 275 -20.65 4.06 18.05
CA ARG A 275 -19.25 4.24 17.61
C ARG A 275 -18.40 4.99 18.61
N LYS A 276 -18.98 5.90 19.39
CA LYS A 276 -18.25 6.80 20.32
C LYS A 276 -17.26 6.09 21.26
N PRO A 277 -17.57 4.93 21.88
CA PRO A 277 -16.61 4.19 22.69
C PRO A 277 -15.39 3.69 21.91
N LEU A 278 -15.53 3.47 20.60
CA LEU A 278 -14.44 3.00 19.75
C LEU A 278 -13.45 4.11 19.38
N MET A 279 -13.86 5.37 19.50
CA MET A 279 -13.00 6.53 19.27
C MET A 279 -12.13 6.87 20.49
N ALA A 280 -12.40 6.24 21.64
CA ALA A 280 -11.61 6.44 22.85
C ALA A 280 -10.15 5.97 22.64
N PRO A 281 -9.18 6.60 23.35
CA PRO A 281 -7.80 6.14 23.34
C PRO A 281 -7.69 4.67 23.73
N CYS A 282 -6.83 3.97 22.99
CA CYS A 282 -6.55 2.56 23.19
C CYS A 282 -5.93 2.30 24.57
N SER A 283 -6.37 1.22 25.23
CA SER A 283 -5.86 0.84 26.56
C SER A 283 -4.43 0.29 26.49
N GLU A 284 -3.75 0.25 27.64
CA GLU A 284 -2.42 -0.37 27.76
C GLU A 284 -2.44 -1.86 27.43
N ALA A 285 -3.52 -2.57 27.78
CA ALA A 285 -3.68 -3.99 27.46
C ALA A 285 -3.74 -4.23 25.94
N ASN A 286 -4.47 -3.38 25.21
CA ASN A 286 -4.54 -3.45 23.76
C ASN A 286 -3.17 -3.16 23.12
N ARG A 287 -2.42 -2.16 23.61
CA ARG A 287 -1.06 -1.88 23.11
C ARG A 287 -0.13 -3.08 23.31
N ARG A 288 -0.16 -3.72 24.47
CA ARG A 288 0.62 -4.94 24.73
C ARG A 288 0.23 -6.10 23.81
N HIS A 289 -1.06 -6.26 23.55
CA HIS A 289 -1.53 -7.26 22.59
C HIS A 289 -0.94 -7.00 21.19
N LEU A 290 -0.97 -5.75 20.75
CA LEU A 290 -0.43 -5.37 19.46
C LEU A 290 1.09 -5.59 19.34
N TYR A 291 1.85 -5.29 20.41
CA TYR A 291 3.28 -5.65 20.49
C TYR A 291 3.52 -7.15 20.38
N SER A 292 2.65 -7.97 20.99
CA SER A 292 2.74 -9.42 20.85
C SER A 292 2.48 -9.86 19.40
N LEU A 293 1.52 -9.25 18.70
CA LEU A 293 1.26 -9.54 17.29
C LEU A 293 2.44 -9.16 16.40
N TRP A 294 3.02 -7.96 16.53
CA TRP A 294 4.19 -7.59 15.74
C TRP A 294 5.40 -8.47 15.99
N SER A 295 5.62 -8.88 17.24
CA SER A 295 6.68 -9.84 17.57
C SER A 295 6.46 -11.17 16.85
N LYS A 296 5.22 -11.69 16.80
CA LYS A 296 4.88 -12.89 16.04
C LYS A 296 5.04 -12.71 14.53
N ALA A 297 4.79 -11.52 14.03
CA ALA A 297 4.93 -11.14 12.63
C ALA A 297 6.39 -10.83 12.21
N GLY A 298 7.37 -10.92 13.11
CA GLY A 298 8.78 -10.69 12.79
C GLY A 298 9.22 -9.22 12.78
N TYR A 299 8.35 -8.29 13.18
CA TYR A 299 8.71 -6.86 13.30
C TYR A 299 9.36 -6.59 14.66
N SER A 300 10.58 -7.05 14.93
CA SER A 300 11.22 -6.89 16.25
C SER A 300 12.04 -5.60 16.42
N ASP A 301 12.57 -5.00 15.35
CA ASP A 301 13.79 -4.18 15.51
C ASP A 301 13.64 -2.67 15.29
N SER A 302 12.52 -2.17 14.78
CA SER A 302 12.35 -0.72 14.55
C SER A 302 10.96 -0.21 14.94
N ARG A 303 10.93 0.76 15.88
CA ARG A 303 9.73 1.47 16.32
C ARG A 303 9.12 2.27 15.15
N ASP A 304 9.98 2.84 14.32
CA ASP A 304 9.58 3.74 13.24
C ASP A 304 8.89 2.98 12.10
N ASP A 305 9.30 1.74 11.82
CA ASP A 305 8.64 0.89 10.81
C ASP A 305 7.24 0.48 11.26
N ARG A 306 7.07 0.16 12.55
CA ARG A 306 5.74 -0.18 13.09
C ARG A 306 4.80 1.02 13.08
N LEU A 307 5.28 2.22 13.43
CA LEU A 307 4.47 3.45 13.38
C LEU A 307 4.14 3.85 11.93
N THR A 308 5.07 3.64 11.00
CA THR A 308 4.85 3.85 9.57
C THR A 308 3.78 2.91 9.04
N TYR A 309 3.95 1.60 9.26
CA TYR A 309 2.95 0.58 8.91
C TYR A 309 1.59 0.86 9.55
N THR A 310 1.59 1.26 10.82
CA THR A 310 0.36 1.65 11.52
C THR A 310 -0.31 2.83 10.83
N SER A 311 0.45 3.88 10.51
CA SER A 311 -0.05 5.08 9.85
C SER A 311 -0.62 4.78 8.46
N GLU A 312 -0.03 3.82 7.74
CA GLU A 312 -0.54 3.31 6.46
C GLU A 312 -1.88 2.59 6.63
N VAL A 313 -1.96 1.64 7.58
CA VAL A 313 -3.18 0.86 7.84
C VAL A 313 -4.34 1.73 8.33
N VAL A 314 -4.07 2.74 9.15
CA VAL A 314 -5.10 3.66 9.66
C VAL A 314 -5.33 4.88 8.78
N HIS A 315 -4.59 5.01 7.68
CA HIS A 315 -4.65 6.11 6.72
C HIS A 315 -4.49 7.51 7.32
N ARG A 316 -3.69 7.65 8.39
CA ARG A 316 -3.30 8.94 8.97
C ARG A 316 -1.97 8.84 9.70
N THR A 317 -1.28 9.95 9.87
CA THR A 317 -0.06 9.99 10.70
C THR A 317 -0.41 9.67 12.16
N VAL A 318 0.21 8.63 12.70
CA VAL A 318 0.15 8.28 14.12
C VAL A 318 1.53 8.54 14.73
N PRO A 319 1.75 9.69 15.39
CA PRO A 319 3.07 10.04 15.93
C PRO A 319 3.40 9.26 17.22
N SER A 320 2.38 8.71 17.90
CA SER A 320 2.58 7.84 19.05
C SER A 320 1.48 6.78 19.20
N TRP A 321 1.85 5.65 19.82
CA TRP A 321 0.93 4.57 20.17
C TRP A 321 -0.20 4.98 21.12
N ASN A 322 -0.03 6.11 21.83
CA ASN A 322 -1.03 6.63 22.76
C ASN A 322 -2.18 7.33 22.04
N GLU A 323 -2.02 7.63 20.76
CA GLU A 323 -3.00 8.33 19.94
C GLU A 323 -3.85 7.39 19.09
N LEU A 324 -3.67 6.07 19.21
CA LEU A 324 -4.54 5.09 18.57
C LEU A 324 -5.88 5.02 19.30
N SER A 325 -6.96 5.07 18.54
CA SER A 325 -8.29 4.74 19.03
C SER A 325 -8.49 3.22 19.15
N VAL A 326 -9.53 2.80 19.86
CA VAL A 326 -9.92 1.39 19.92
C VAL A 326 -10.32 0.85 18.54
N ALA A 327 -10.95 1.66 17.69
CA ALA A 327 -11.29 1.30 16.31
C ALA A 327 -10.04 1.01 15.48
N GLU A 328 -9.07 1.91 15.53
CA GLU A 328 -7.79 1.78 14.81
C GLU A 328 -6.98 0.59 15.30
N PHE A 329 -6.92 0.39 16.61
CA PHE A 329 -6.31 -0.81 17.19
C PHE A 329 -6.94 -2.09 16.66
N ARG A 330 -8.28 -2.18 16.58
CA ARG A 330 -8.97 -3.38 16.09
C ARG A 330 -8.64 -3.66 14.62
N LEU A 331 -8.68 -2.64 13.78
CA LEU A 331 -8.32 -2.74 12.37
C LEU A 331 -6.88 -3.25 12.22
N LEU A 332 -5.95 -2.63 12.95
CA LEU A 332 -4.54 -2.96 12.90
C LEU A 332 -4.24 -4.36 13.45
N ALA A 333 -4.84 -4.74 14.57
CA ALA A 333 -4.71 -6.08 15.13
C ALA A 333 -5.24 -7.15 14.18
N ALA A 334 -6.40 -6.92 13.54
CA ALA A 334 -6.95 -7.82 12.54
C ALA A 334 -6.04 -7.95 11.31
N THR A 335 -5.47 -6.83 10.85
CA THR A 335 -4.56 -6.82 9.70
C THR A 335 -3.27 -7.58 9.98
N VAL A 336 -2.64 -7.32 11.14
CA VAL A 336 -1.41 -8.03 11.54
C VAL A 336 -1.70 -9.51 11.80
N GLN A 337 -2.84 -9.86 12.38
CA GLN A 337 -3.24 -11.24 12.59
C GLN A 337 -3.48 -11.98 11.26
N ALA A 338 -4.15 -11.35 10.29
CA ALA A 338 -4.31 -11.91 8.95
C ALA A 338 -2.97 -12.15 8.24
N PHE A 339 -2.00 -11.26 8.43
CA PHE A 339 -0.63 -11.47 7.94
C PHE A 339 0.06 -12.67 8.61
N ILE A 340 -0.14 -12.86 9.92
CA ILE A 340 0.40 -14.01 10.66
C ILE A 340 -0.22 -15.33 10.19
N ASP A 341 -1.52 -15.32 9.89
CA ASP A 341 -2.28 -16.52 9.52
C ASP A 341 -2.23 -16.82 8.01
N GLY A 342 -1.70 -15.89 7.20
CA GLY A 342 -1.60 -16.01 5.75
C GLY A 342 -0.51 -16.99 5.29
N PRO A 343 -0.64 -17.59 4.08
CA PRO A 343 0.30 -18.57 3.54
C PRO A 343 1.72 -18.02 3.33
N ASP A 344 1.89 -16.70 3.28
CA ASP A 344 3.20 -16.03 3.12
C ASP A 344 4.15 -16.26 4.32
N ARG A 345 3.64 -16.75 5.46
CA ARG A 345 4.48 -17.02 6.64
C ARG A 345 5.29 -18.32 6.53
N GLU A 346 4.83 -19.33 5.79
CA GLU A 346 5.61 -20.57 5.58
C GLU A 346 6.86 -20.32 4.74
N LEU A 347 6.84 -19.33 3.84
CA LEU A 347 8.01 -18.92 3.06
C LEU A 347 9.03 -18.13 3.90
N ALA A 348 8.59 -17.37 4.90
CA ALA A 348 9.46 -16.63 5.80
C ALA A 348 10.09 -17.50 6.90
N GLY A 349 9.40 -18.56 7.34
CA GLY A 349 9.89 -19.50 8.35
C GLY A 349 10.95 -20.50 7.84
N ALA A 350 11.11 -20.66 6.53
CA ALA A 350 12.13 -21.51 5.92
C ALA A 350 13.50 -20.82 5.76
N ALA A 351 13.62 -19.56 6.17
CA ALA A 351 14.83 -18.75 6.06
C ALA A 351 15.35 -18.22 7.41
N ALA A 352 14.96 -18.86 8.53
CA ALA A 352 15.48 -18.57 9.87
C ALA A 352 16.58 -19.56 10.29
#